data_AF-A0A538QSF2-F1
#
_entry.id   AF-A0A538QSF2-F1
#
_cell.length_a   1.000
_cell.length_b   1.000
_cell.length_c   1.000
_cell.angle_alpha   90.00
_cell.angle_beta   90.00
_cell.angle_gamma   90.00
#
_symmetry.space_group_name_H-M   'P 1'
#
loop_
_entity.id
_entity.type
_entity.pdbx_description
1 polymer ?
#
loop_
_entity_poly.entity_id
_entity_poly.type
_entity_poly.pdbx_seq_one_letter_code
_entity_poly.pdbx_strand_id
1 'polypeptide(L)'
;MKKAIVAMAVAVSLAFTGGVAMANSCPKLIKEGRDAAAKMNADDPKVKGAVAKLDQAQTLHDSGKHQESMTKANEALADLGVKK
;
A
#
# COMPACT_ATOMS: atom_id res chain seq x y z
N MET A 1 43.02 -0.99 -8.11
CA MET A 1 42.56 -2.20 -7.40
C MET A 1 41.68 -1.84 -6.19
N LYS A 2 42.20 -1.20 -5.11
CA LYS A 2 41.41 -0.92 -3.89
C LYS A 2 40.23 0.05 -4.07
N LYS A 3 40.34 1.02 -4.99
CA LYS A 3 39.28 2.02 -5.25
C LYS A 3 38.07 1.47 -6.03
N ALA A 4 38.26 0.40 -6.80
CA ALA A 4 37.18 -0.22 -7.58
C ALA A 4 36.25 -1.08 -6.70
N ILE A 5 36.80 -1.72 -5.66
CA ILE A 5 36.04 -2.57 -4.74
C ILE A 5 35.11 -1.73 -3.84
N VAL A 6 35.55 -0.55 -3.41
CA VAL A 6 34.74 0.35 -2.56
C VAL A 6 33.55 0.94 -3.33
N ALA A 7 33.72 1.25 -4.62
CA ALA A 7 32.64 1.78 -5.45
C ALA A 7 31.53 0.75 -5.70
N MET A 8 31.89 -0.54 -5.85
CA MET A 8 30.90 -1.63 -6.03
C MET A 8 30.13 -1.95 -4.75
N ALA A 9 30.74 -1.80 -3.58
CA ALA A 9 30.07 -2.04 -2.30
C ALA A 9 28.99 -0.98 -1.96
N VAL A 10 29.19 0.27 -2.39
CA VAL A 10 28.20 1.35 -2.18
C VAL A 10 27.03 1.26 -3.15
N ALA A 11 27.26 0.79 -4.39
CA ALA A 11 26.18 0.63 -5.37
C ALA A 11 25.16 -0.47 -4.99
N VAL A 12 25.62 -1.54 -4.32
CA VAL A 12 24.75 -2.66 -3.89
C VAL A 12 23.89 -2.28 -2.67
N SER A 13 24.37 -1.40 -1.78
CA SER A 13 23.60 -0.96 -0.60
C SER A 13 22.46 0.00 -0.95
N LEU A 14 22.63 0.84 -1.98
CA LEU A 14 21.58 1.77 -2.46
C LEU A 14 20.43 1.07 -3.19
N ALA A 15 20.65 -0.12 -3.75
CA ALA A 15 19.59 -0.89 -4.41
C ALA A 15 18.61 -1.56 -3.42
N PHE A 16 19.01 -1.73 -2.15
CA PHE A 16 18.20 -2.41 -1.12
C PHE A 16 17.46 -1.46 -0.17
N THR A 17 17.77 -0.16 -0.15
CA THR A 17 17.10 0.79 0.76
C THR A 17 15.68 1.16 0.33
N GLY A 18 15.29 0.90 -0.93
CA GLY A 18 13.93 1.14 -1.43
C GLY A 18 12.92 0.00 -1.18
N GLY A 19 13.40 -1.21 -0.84
CA GLY A 19 12.53 -2.40 -0.74
C GLY A 19 11.71 -2.47 0.57
N VAL A 20 12.29 -2.00 1.67
CA VAL A 20 11.65 -2.13 3.00
C VAL A 20 10.43 -1.21 3.19
N ALA A 21 10.42 -0.04 2.55
CA ALA A 21 9.30 0.90 2.61
C ALA A 21 8.11 0.45 1.74
N MET A 22 8.37 -0.18 0.59
CA MET A 22 7.32 -0.65 -0.32
C MET A 22 6.67 -1.96 0.14
N ALA A 23 7.42 -2.86 0.80
CA ALA A 23 6.88 -4.13 1.29
C ALA A 23 5.69 -3.96 2.25
N ASN A 24 5.70 -2.91 3.07
CA ASN A 24 4.63 -2.64 4.06
C ASN A 24 3.56 -1.64 3.57
N SER A 25 3.66 -1.15 2.34
CA SER A 25 2.76 -0.09 1.85
C SER A 25 1.35 -0.60 1.58
N CYS A 26 1.16 -1.77 0.95
CA CYS A 26 -0.18 -2.31 0.70
C CYS A 26 -0.94 -2.64 2.00
N PRO A 27 -0.35 -3.39 2.96
CA PRO A 27 -1.05 -3.71 4.21
C PRO A 27 -1.41 -2.45 5.01
N LYS A 28 -0.55 -1.43 5.00
CA LYS A 28 -0.80 -0.15 5.67
C LYS A 28 -2.02 0.56 5.07
N LEU A 29 -2.07 0.74 3.75
CA LEU A 29 -3.18 1.43 3.08
C LEU A 29 -4.51 0.70 3.25
N ILE A 30 -4.50 -0.64 3.16
CA ILE A 30 -5.70 -1.46 3.37
C ILE A 30 -6.19 -1.28 4.82
N LYS A 31 -5.29 -1.38 5.80
CA LYS A 31 -5.62 -1.18 7.21
C LYS A 31 -6.18 0.22 7.48
N GLU A 32 -5.53 1.25 6.96
CA GLU A 32 -5.97 2.64 7.12
C GLU A 32 -7.39 2.85 6.58
N GLY A 33 -7.69 2.31 5.41
CA GLY A 33 -9.03 2.35 4.83
C GLY A 33 -10.07 1.63 5.69
N ARG A 34 -9.73 0.45 6.24
CA ARG A 34 -10.63 -0.31 7.12
C ARG A 34 -10.87 0.41 8.45
N ASP A 35 -9.81 0.96 9.04
CA ASP A 35 -9.90 1.72 10.29
C ASP A 35 -10.72 3.01 10.10
N ALA A 36 -10.65 3.64 8.93
CA ALA A 36 -11.48 4.79 8.59
C ALA A 36 -12.94 4.41 8.37
N ALA A 37 -13.21 3.37 7.58
CA ALA A 37 -14.57 2.87 7.33
C ALA A 37 -15.27 2.43 8.63
N ALA A 38 -14.54 1.83 9.57
CA ALA A 38 -15.06 1.41 10.87
C ALA A 38 -15.55 2.56 11.76
N LYS A 39 -15.11 3.80 11.48
CA LYS A 39 -15.54 5.02 12.20
C LYS A 39 -16.69 5.74 11.49
N MET A 40 -17.16 5.22 10.35
CA MET A 40 -18.20 5.83 9.53
C MET A 40 -19.50 5.01 9.59
N ASN A 41 -20.57 5.56 9.00
CA ASN A 41 -21.83 4.84 8.90
C ASN A 41 -21.68 3.65 7.93
N ALA A 42 -21.74 2.43 8.47
CA ALA A 42 -21.62 1.21 7.68
C ALA A 42 -22.74 1.05 6.63
N ASP A 43 -23.88 1.73 6.80
CA ASP A 43 -24.97 1.69 5.83
C ASP A 43 -24.85 2.70 4.68
N ASP A 44 -23.92 3.64 4.77
CA ASP A 44 -23.65 4.59 3.71
C ASP A 44 -23.15 3.84 2.46
N PRO A 45 -23.79 4.02 1.29
CA PRO A 45 -23.35 3.41 0.02
C PRO A 45 -21.88 3.69 -0.32
N LYS A 46 -21.34 4.85 0.05
CA LYS A 46 -19.92 5.18 -0.15
C LYS A 46 -19.02 4.33 0.73
N VAL A 47 -19.39 4.14 2.01
CA VAL A 47 -18.63 3.30 2.94
C VAL A 47 -18.66 1.84 2.48
N LYS A 48 -19.83 1.32 2.09
CA LYS A 48 -19.97 -0.02 1.50
C LYS A 48 -19.10 -0.18 0.23
N GLY A 49 -19.12 0.82 -0.65
CA GLY A 49 -18.30 0.84 -1.86
C GLY A 49 -16.79 0.88 -1.59
N ALA A 50 -16.36 1.63 -0.57
CA ALA A 50 -14.97 1.67 -0.15
C ALA A 50 -14.50 0.36 0.49
N VAL A 51 -15.32 -0.25 1.35
CA VAL A 51 -15.03 -1.57 1.95
C VAL A 51 -14.87 -2.64 0.86
N ALA A 52 -15.74 -2.67 -0.14
CA ALA A 52 -15.61 -3.60 -1.26
C ALA A 52 -14.30 -3.39 -2.05
N LYS A 53 -13.86 -2.14 -2.23
CA LYS A 53 -12.56 -1.85 -2.85
C LYS A 53 -11.38 -2.31 -1.99
N LEU A 54 -11.49 -2.22 -0.66
CA LEU A 54 -10.47 -2.72 0.27
C LEU A 54 -10.39 -4.25 0.26
N ASP A 55 -11.52 -4.94 0.10
CA ASP A 55 -11.54 -6.41 -0.07
C ASP A 55 -10.89 -6.83 -1.39
N GLN A 56 -11.14 -6.08 -2.48
CA GLN A 56 -10.42 -6.27 -3.74
C GLN A 56 -8.92 -6.00 -3.59
N ALA A 57 -8.55 -4.92 -2.89
CA ALA A 57 -7.16 -4.58 -2.63
C ALA A 57 -6.44 -5.69 -1.84
N GLN A 58 -7.10 -6.30 -0.85
CA GLN A 58 -6.57 -7.44 -0.11
C GLN A 58 -6.37 -8.65 -1.03
N THR A 59 -7.37 -9.00 -1.85
CA THR A 59 -7.26 -10.11 -2.81
C THR A 59 -6.09 -9.93 -3.77
N LEU A 60 -5.90 -8.70 -4.27
CA LEU A 60 -4.78 -8.34 -5.14
C LEU A 60 -3.43 -8.43 -4.41
N HIS A 61 -3.38 -8.02 -3.13
CA HIS A 61 -2.19 -8.17 -2.30
C HIS A 61 -1.81 -9.64 -2.12
N ASP A 62 -2.79 -10.47 -1.74
CA ASP A 62 -2.61 -11.91 -1.51
C ASP A 62 -2.18 -12.64 -2.81
N SER A 63 -2.57 -12.10 -3.96
CA SER A 63 -2.17 -12.58 -5.29
C SER A 63 -0.82 -12.03 -5.80
N GLY A 64 -0.10 -11.24 -4.98
CA GLY A 64 1.18 -10.62 -5.36
C GLY A 64 1.08 -9.41 -6.28
N LYS A 65 -0.13 -8.95 -6.62
CA LYS A 65 -0.38 -7.80 -7.50
C LYS A 65 -0.33 -6.47 -6.72
N HIS A 66 0.82 -6.17 -6.15
CA HIS A 66 1.00 -5.06 -5.20
C HIS A 66 0.61 -3.70 -5.75
N GLN A 67 0.93 -3.39 -7.00
CA GLN A 67 0.58 -2.10 -7.61
C GLN A 67 -0.94 -1.92 -7.75
N GLU A 68 -1.63 -2.96 -8.22
CA GLU A 68 -3.10 -2.95 -8.36
C GLU A 68 -3.78 -2.87 -6.98
N SER A 69 -3.24 -3.60 -5.99
CA SER A 69 -3.68 -3.53 -4.60
C SER A 69 -3.59 -2.12 -4.04
N MET A 70 -2.45 -1.44 -4.20
CA MET A 70 -2.29 -0.06 -3.74
C MET A 70 -3.23 0.89 -4.45
N THR A 71 -3.42 0.77 -5.76
CA THR A 71 -4.38 1.60 -6.50
C THR A 71 -5.79 1.46 -5.92
N LYS A 72 -6.25 0.21 -5.69
CA LYS A 72 -7.58 -0.04 -5.12
C LYS A 72 -7.72 0.44 -3.68
N ALA A 73 -6.72 0.26 -2.84
CA ALA A 73 -6.73 0.79 -1.47
C ALA A 73 -6.79 2.33 -1.45
N ASN A 74 -6.08 2.98 -2.38
CA ASN A 74 -6.09 4.44 -2.51
C ASN A 74 -7.42 5.00 -3.03
N GLU A 75 -8.08 4.31 -3.98
CA GLU A 75 -9.45 4.64 -4.41
C GLU A 75 -10.42 4.58 -3.21
N ALA A 76 -10.33 3.53 -2.38
CA ALA A 76 -11.16 3.39 -1.19
C ALA A 76 -10.93 4.53 -0.17
N LEU A 77 -9.66 4.88 0.09
CA LEU A 77 -9.32 6.01 0.97
C LEU A 77 -9.89 7.34 0.45
N ALA A 78 -9.85 7.56 -0.87
CA ALA A 78 -10.44 8.75 -1.49
C ALA A 78 -11.97 8.79 -1.35
N ASP A 79 -12.65 7.65 -1.55
CA ASP A 79 -14.11 7.55 -1.36
C ASP A 79 -14.53 7.85 0.08
N LEU A 80 -13.70 7.45 1.05
CA LEU A 80 -13.88 7.71 2.48
C LEU A 80 -13.44 9.15 2.86
N GLY A 81 -12.85 9.92 1.95
CA GLY A 81 -12.34 11.26 2.22
C GLY A 81 -11.13 11.30 3.15
N VAL A 82 -10.39 10.20 3.28
CA VAL A 82 -9.15 10.12 4.06
C VAL A 82 -8.03 10.78 3.25
N LYS A 83 -7.47 11.86 3.80
CA LYS A 83 -6.35 12.58 3.17
C LYS A 83 -5.05 11.85 3.50
N LYS A 84 -4.20 11.65 2.48
CA LYS A 84 -2.88 11.03 2.58
C LYS A 84 -1.83 12.01 3.12
#